data_AF-A0A261CBM8-F1
#
_entry.id   AF-A0A261CBM8-F1
#
_cell.length_a   1.000
_cell.length_b   1.000
_cell.length_c   1.000
_cell.angle_alpha   90.00
_cell.angle_beta   90.00
_cell.angle_gamma   90.00
#
_symmetry.space_group_name_H-M   'P 1'
#
loop_
_entity.id
_entity.type
_entity.pdbx_description
1 polymer ?
#
loop_
_entity_poly.entity_id
_entity_poly.type
_entity_poly.pdbx_seq_one_letter_code
_entity_poly.pdbx_strand_id
1 'polypeptide(L)'
;MKFFIISLLAITITTIQAKPQHPLARIFQNSPNQLADDCKDIGTNCQNWARNGFCTNCNWTCAQRRHYCERTCGFCHPDYVCNETCPQPPQKEFKELTKEEMNKLEQ
;
A
#
# COMPACT_ATOMS: atom_id res chain seq x y z
N MET A 1 71.84 -16.59 18.00
CA MET A 1 72.20 -15.36 17.25
C MET A 1 71.97 -15.62 15.77
N LYS A 2 71.29 -14.68 15.08
CA LYS A 2 71.09 -14.58 13.62
C LYS A 2 70.19 -15.69 13.01
N PHE A 3 69.00 -15.46 12.44
CA PHE A 3 68.32 -14.28 11.87
C PHE A 3 66.81 -14.49 12.09
N PHE A 4 66.10 -13.65 12.85
CA PHE A 4 65.21 -12.58 12.38
C PHE A 4 64.50 -12.79 11.03
N ILE A 5 63.32 -12.16 10.94
CA ILE A 5 62.45 -11.88 9.78
C ILE A 5 61.72 -13.09 9.15
N ILE A 6 60.50 -13.41 9.59
CA ILE A 6 59.24 -12.77 9.14
C ILE A 6 59.09 -12.88 7.62
N SER A 7 58.28 -13.83 7.15
CA SER A 7 57.26 -13.60 6.10
C SER A 7 56.61 -14.88 5.58
N LEU A 8 55.29 -14.94 5.77
CA LEU A 8 54.35 -15.20 4.67
C LEU A 8 54.33 -16.56 3.97
N LEU A 9 54.22 -17.68 4.69
CA LEU A 9 53.53 -18.85 4.12
C LEU A 9 52.59 -19.46 5.15
N ALA A 10 51.58 -18.67 5.53
CA ALA A 10 50.31 -19.19 5.99
C ALA A 10 49.70 -19.99 4.84
N ILE A 11 49.95 -21.31 4.82
CA ILE A 11 49.23 -22.23 3.94
C ILE A 11 47.86 -22.47 4.58
N THR A 12 47.02 -21.42 4.55
CA THR A 12 45.58 -21.55 4.78
C THR A 12 44.96 -21.81 3.42
N ILE A 13 44.93 -23.07 2.99
CA ILE A 13 44.04 -23.46 1.90
C ILE A 13 42.65 -23.52 2.52
N THR A 14 42.01 -22.36 2.56
CA THR A 14 40.60 -22.22 2.87
C THR A 14 39.83 -23.09 1.89
N THR A 15 38.96 -23.95 2.41
CA THR A 15 38.01 -24.72 1.62
C THR A 15 37.20 -23.75 0.77
N ILE A 16 37.38 -23.76 -0.55
CA ILE A 16 36.51 -23.05 -1.48
C ILE A 16 35.18 -23.80 -1.48
N GLN A 17 34.31 -23.48 -0.54
CA GLN A 17 32.91 -23.85 -0.62
C GLN A 17 32.32 -22.98 -1.74
N ALA A 18 32.38 -23.48 -2.98
CA ALA A 18 31.61 -22.93 -4.08
C ALA A 18 30.13 -23.15 -3.76
N LYS A 19 29.53 -22.22 -3.01
CA LYS A 19 28.08 -22.13 -2.87
C LYS A 19 27.55 -21.84 -4.28
N PRO A 20 26.69 -22.68 -4.87
CA PRO A 20 26.07 -22.35 -6.13
C PRO A 20 25.18 -21.13 -5.88
N GLN A 21 25.69 -19.95 -6.20
CA GLN A 21 24.87 -18.75 -6.35
C GLN A 21 24.17 -18.88 -7.69
N HIS A 22 23.11 -19.70 -7.72
CA HIS A 22 22.21 -19.72 -8.86
C HIS A 22 21.58 -18.31 -8.95
N PRO A 23 21.78 -17.56 -10.05
CA PRO A 23 21.21 -16.22 -10.22
C PRO A 23 19.66 -16.23 -10.31
N LEU A 24 19.04 -17.41 -10.33
CA LEU A 24 17.59 -17.57 -10.47
C LEU A 24 16.80 -17.54 -9.15
N ALA A 25 17.47 -17.57 -7.99
CA ALA A 25 16.78 -17.53 -6.70
C ALA A 25 16.28 -16.13 -6.28
N ARG A 26 16.60 -15.08 -7.04
CA ARG A 26 16.21 -13.68 -6.75
C ARG A 26 14.85 -13.27 -7.32
N ILE A 27 14.25 -14.08 -8.20
CA ILE A 27 13.05 -13.67 -8.95
C ILE A 27 11.76 -13.71 -8.10
N PHE A 28 11.74 -14.42 -6.97
CA PHE A 28 10.58 -14.48 -6.06
C PHE A 28 10.83 -13.83 -4.70
N GLN A 29 11.78 -12.89 -4.59
CA GLN A 29 11.98 -12.11 -3.36
C GLN A 29 11.09 -10.88 -3.30
N ASN A 30 9.81 -11.01 -3.70
CA ASN A 30 8.78 -10.10 -3.22
C ASN A 30 8.60 -10.37 -1.73
N SER A 31 9.53 -9.83 -0.95
CA SER A 31 9.39 -9.73 0.49
C SER A 31 8.06 -9.02 0.74
N PRO A 32 7.15 -9.55 1.58
CA PRO A 32 5.94 -8.83 1.97
C PRO A 32 6.25 -7.46 2.58
N ASN A 33 7.49 -7.23 3.02
CA ASN A 33 7.97 -5.95 3.53
C ASN A 33 8.35 -4.94 2.44
N GLN A 34 8.70 -5.34 1.21
CA GLN A 34 9.04 -4.38 0.15
C GLN A 34 7.81 -3.65 -0.39
N LEU A 35 6.65 -4.34 -0.43
CA LEU A 35 5.38 -3.70 -0.78
C LEU A 35 4.90 -2.71 0.29
N ALA A 36 5.28 -2.96 1.56
CA ALA A 36 5.03 -2.03 2.65
C ALA A 36 5.95 -0.80 2.59
N ASP A 37 7.20 -0.96 2.11
CA ASP A 37 8.16 0.15 1.95
C ASP A 37 7.71 1.18 0.89
N ASP A 38 7.04 0.72 -0.17
CA ASP A 38 6.48 1.61 -1.21
C ASP A 38 5.16 2.26 -0.79
N CYS A 39 4.51 1.75 0.26
CA CYS A 39 3.27 2.33 0.74
C CYS A 39 3.50 3.62 1.51
N LYS A 40 3.23 4.75 0.86
CA LYS A 40 3.38 6.07 1.46
C LYS A 40 2.26 7.01 1.04
N ASP A 41 2.02 7.99 1.90
CA ASP A 41 1.21 9.14 1.54
C ASP A 41 2.07 10.12 0.74
N ILE A 42 1.62 10.50 -0.45
CA ILE A 42 2.24 11.59 -1.23
C ILE A 42 1.44 12.89 -1.08
N GLY A 43 0.20 12.80 -0.60
CA GLY A 43 -0.66 13.92 -0.33
C GLY A 43 -0.14 14.77 0.83
N THR A 44 -0.20 16.08 0.67
CA THR A 44 0.34 17.03 1.65
C THR A 44 -0.40 17.04 2.98
N ASN A 45 -1.64 16.55 3.03
CA ASN A 45 -2.47 16.62 4.23
C ASN A 45 -3.42 15.42 4.40
N CYS A 46 -2.91 14.21 4.13
CA CYS A 46 -3.72 12.99 4.15
C CYS A 46 -4.47 12.75 5.47
N GLN A 47 -3.86 13.03 6.62
CA GLN A 47 -4.53 12.88 7.92
C GLN A 47 -5.71 13.83 8.11
N ASN A 48 -5.66 15.06 7.59
CA ASN A 48 -6.82 15.94 7.62
C ASN A 48 -7.88 15.52 6.61
N TRP A 49 -7.47 15.15 5.39
CA TRP A 49 -8.40 14.71 4.35
C TRP A 49 -9.14 13.43 4.75
N ALA A 50 -8.44 12.45 5.33
CA ALA A 50 -9.05 11.23 5.85
C ALA A 50 -10.08 11.51 6.95
N ARG A 51 -9.75 12.42 7.90
CA ARG A 51 -10.72 12.89 8.91
C ARG A 51 -11.97 13.54 8.30
N ASN A 52 -11.82 14.18 7.13
CA ASN A 52 -12.92 14.78 6.36
C ASN A 52 -13.54 13.84 5.32
N GLY A 53 -13.29 12.53 5.41
CA GLY A 53 -13.95 11.52 4.58
C GLY A 53 -13.31 11.27 3.21
N PHE A 54 -12.09 11.76 2.95
CA PHE A 54 -11.41 11.56 1.66
C PHE A 54 -11.30 10.09 1.26
N CYS A 55 -11.00 9.19 2.19
CA CYS A 55 -10.83 7.76 1.90
C CYS A 55 -12.12 7.07 1.43
N THR A 56 -13.30 7.68 1.59
CA THR A 56 -14.61 7.16 1.16
C THR A 56 -15.36 8.11 0.23
N ASN A 57 -14.79 9.27 -0.10
CA ASN A 57 -15.44 10.31 -0.89
C ASN A 57 -15.50 9.93 -2.38
N CYS A 58 -16.71 9.92 -2.95
CA CYS A 58 -16.99 9.57 -4.34
C CYS A 58 -16.65 10.65 -5.36
N ASN A 59 -16.39 11.87 -4.92
CA ASN A 59 -15.85 12.92 -5.79
C ASN A 59 -14.40 12.61 -6.21
N TRP A 60 -13.76 11.65 -5.54
CA TRP A 60 -12.43 11.14 -5.87
C TRP A 60 -12.54 9.67 -6.27
N THR A 61 -11.98 9.31 -7.41
CA THR A 61 -11.91 7.91 -7.83
C THR A 61 -11.14 7.09 -6.80
N CYS A 62 -11.39 5.79 -6.72
CA CYS A 62 -10.60 4.95 -5.82
C CYS A 62 -9.11 5.07 -6.15
N ALA A 63 -8.75 5.07 -7.44
CA ALA A 63 -7.38 5.26 -7.87
C ALA A 63 -6.76 6.57 -7.37
N GLN A 64 -7.50 7.68 -7.35
CA GLN A 64 -7.02 8.95 -6.80
C GLN A 64 -6.84 8.89 -5.28
N ARG A 65 -7.81 8.31 -4.56
CA ARG A 65 -7.71 8.13 -3.12
C ARG A 65 -6.49 7.29 -2.75
N ARG A 66 -6.23 6.22 -3.51
CA ARG A 66 -5.04 5.39 -3.40
C ARG A 66 -3.77 6.15 -3.72
N HIS A 67 -3.73 6.84 -4.85
CA HIS A 67 -2.54 7.57 -5.28
C HIS A 67 -2.07 8.57 -4.23
N TYR A 68 -2.98 9.36 -3.66
CA TYR A 68 -2.59 10.43 -2.73
C TYR A 68 -2.30 9.94 -1.31
N CYS A 69 -3.15 9.08 -0.78
CA CYS A 69 -3.17 8.76 0.65
C CYS A 69 -3.20 7.26 0.89
N GLU A 70 -2.38 6.51 0.15
CA GLU A 70 -2.35 5.04 0.18
C GLU A 70 -2.25 4.49 1.59
N ARG A 71 -1.29 5.01 2.37
CA ARG A 71 -1.02 4.54 3.74
C ARG A 71 -2.09 5.01 4.71
N THR A 72 -2.45 6.29 4.67
CA THR A 72 -3.47 6.86 5.55
C THR A 72 -4.83 6.21 5.35
N CYS A 73 -5.19 5.85 4.12
CA CYS A 73 -6.45 5.19 3.80
C CYS A 73 -6.40 3.66 3.92
N GLY A 74 -5.24 3.06 4.25
CA GLY A 74 -5.11 1.61 4.47
C GLY A 74 -5.08 0.78 3.18
N PHE A 75 -4.62 1.35 2.09
CA PHE A 75 -4.59 0.71 0.77
C PHE A 75 -3.26 0.02 0.44
N CYS A 76 -2.34 -0.11 1.39
CA CYS A 76 -0.98 -0.66 1.23
C CYS A 76 -0.90 -2.13 0.78
N HIS A 77 -2.04 -2.80 0.61
CA HIS A 77 -2.06 -4.22 0.30
C HIS A 77 -1.92 -4.44 -1.22
N PRO A 78 -1.06 -5.38 -1.66
CA PRO A 78 -0.89 -5.70 -3.09
C PRO A 78 -2.17 -6.25 -3.72
N ASP A 79 -3.03 -6.86 -2.90
CA ASP A 79 -4.34 -7.40 -3.24
C ASP A 79 -5.48 -6.37 -3.07
N TYR A 80 -5.19 -5.15 -2.59
CA TYR A 80 -6.20 -4.10 -2.55
C TYR A 80 -6.56 -3.70 -3.99
N VAL A 81 -7.71 -4.19 -4.44
CA VAL A 81 -8.30 -3.81 -5.73
C VAL A 81 -9.19 -2.59 -5.50
N CYS A 82 -8.91 -1.54 -6.26
CA CYS A 82 -9.77 -0.37 -6.25
C CYS A 82 -11.15 -0.71 -6.82
N ASN A 83 -12.17 -0.69 -5.98
CA ASN A 83 -13.55 -0.71 -6.42
C ASN A 83 -14.04 0.74 -6.60
N GLU A 84 -14.38 1.09 -7.84
CA GLU A 84 -14.99 2.39 -8.15
C GLU A 84 -16.45 2.48 -7.69
N THR A 85 -17.05 1.36 -7.29
CA THR A 85 -18.35 1.33 -6.63
C THR A 85 -18.17 1.92 -5.23
N CYS A 86 -18.56 3.18 -5.10
CA CYS A 86 -18.70 3.78 -3.79
C CYS A 86 -19.68 2.97 -2.92
N PRO A 87 -19.38 2.76 -1.62
CA PRO A 87 -20.42 2.47 -0.67
C PRO A 87 -21.36 3.66 -0.72
N GLN A 88 -22.47 3.51 -1.44
CA GLN A 88 -23.46 4.56 -1.43
C GLN A 88 -23.89 4.69 0.03
N PRO A 89 -23.97 5.92 0.60
CA PRO A 89 -24.91 6.09 1.70
C PRO A 89 -26.22 5.47 1.19
N PRO A 90 -26.91 4.62 1.99
CA PRO A 90 -28.12 3.95 1.50
C PRO A 90 -28.90 5.01 0.77
N GLN A 91 -29.11 4.82 -0.54
CA GLN A 91 -29.87 5.76 -1.32
C GLN A 91 -31.14 5.88 -0.51
N LYS A 92 -31.35 7.01 0.18
CA LYS A 92 -32.66 7.31 0.69
C LYS A 92 -33.44 7.37 -0.59
N GLU A 93 -34.16 6.29 -0.85
CA GLU A 93 -35.24 6.22 -1.80
C GLU A 93 -36.03 7.47 -1.47
N PHE A 94 -35.78 8.53 -2.23
CA PHE A 94 -36.60 9.71 -2.19
C PHE A 94 -37.87 9.23 -2.85
N LYS A 95 -38.74 8.60 -2.05
CA LYS A 95 -40.08 8.26 -2.47
C LYS A 95 -40.65 9.58 -2.94
N GLU A 96 -40.76 9.71 -4.24
CA GLU A 96 -41.39 10.84 -4.90
C GLU A 96 -42.79 10.93 -4.28
N LEU A 97 -42.97 11.91 -3.41
CA LEU A 97 -44.19 12.05 -2.63
C LEU A 97 -45.32 12.27 -3.63
N THR A 98 -46.28 11.36 -3.65
CA THR A 98 -47.37 11.44 -4.62
C THR A 98 -48.20 12.70 -4.34
N LYS A 99 -48.78 13.29 -5.39
CA LYS A 99 -49.57 14.53 -5.25
C LYS A 99 -50.70 14.41 -4.21
N GLU A 100 -51.20 13.19 -3.99
CA GLU A 100 -52.20 12.90 -2.96
C GLU A 100 -51.66 12.97 -1.53
N GLU A 101 -50.40 12.57 -1.30
CA GLU A 101 -49.74 12.69 0.00
C GLU A 101 -49.39 14.14 0.33
N MET A 102 -49.07 14.96 -0.68
CA MET A 102 -48.83 16.39 -0.53
C MET A 102 -50.12 17.17 -0.16
N ASN A 103 -51.26 16.80 -0.74
CA ASN A 103 -52.57 17.42 -0.46
C ASN A 103 -53.13 17.08 0.95
N LYS A 104 -52.55 16.09 1.63
CA LYS A 104 -52.92 15.72 3.02
C LYS A 104 -52.12 16.49 4.08
N LEU A 105 -51.05 17.18 3.70
CA LEU A 105 -50.24 17.99 4.62
C LEU A 105 -50.70 19.45 4.71
N GLU A 106 -51.52 19.89 3.75
CA GLU A 106 -52.15 21.24 3.74
C GLU A 106 -53.56 21.25 4.37
N GLN A 107 -54.02 20.14 4.95
CA GLN A 107 -55.27 20.03 5.72
C GLN A 107 -54.98 19.79 7.20
#